data_AF-A0A351CDR0-F1
#
_entry.id   AF-A0A351CDR0-F1
#
_cell.length_a   1.000
_cell.length_b   1.000
_cell.length_c   1.000
_cell.angle_alpha   90.00
_cell.angle_beta   90.00
_cell.angle_gamma   90.00
#
_symmetry.space_group_name_H-M   'P 1'
#
loop_
_entity.id
_entity.type
_entity.pdbx_description
1 polymer ?
#
loop_
_entity_poly.entity_id
_entity_poly.type
_entity_poly.pdbx_seq_one_letter_code
_entity_poly.pdbx_strand_id
1 'polypeptide(L)'
;MPTKPRPVLKDMDAALVIGNDAMAISSEPIPYIYDLGDLWLRKTGFPVVFAVFAVRDSVVEKYSSQIKSVVSSYHASLCCLEEEKEDVVLKARAKYPDIIYDINSYFDLLQFKFDDELKRALMFYYTVAGEMGLLKQVTRLNYLDK
;
A
#
# COMPACT_ATOMS: atom_id res chain seq x y z
N MET A 1 -10.09 -10.74 -17.00
CA MET A 1 -10.28 -12.08 -16.43
C MET A 1 -9.88 -12.02 -14.96
N PRO A 2 -10.62 -12.64 -14.02
CA PRO A 2 -10.14 -12.73 -12.64
C PRO A 2 -8.91 -13.63 -12.60
N THR A 3 -7.78 -13.07 -12.19
CA THR A 3 -6.51 -13.78 -12.09
C THR A 3 -6.45 -14.50 -10.74
N LYS A 4 -6.02 -15.77 -10.72
CA LYS A 4 -5.77 -16.47 -9.47
C LYS A 4 -4.61 -15.79 -8.72
N PRO A 5 -4.60 -15.78 -7.37
CA PRO A 5 -3.43 -15.35 -6.60
C PRO A 5 -2.19 -16.13 -7.08
N ARG A 6 -1.03 -15.45 -7.19
CA ARG A 6 0.21 -16.01 -7.77
C ARG A 6 0.03 -16.45 -9.23
N PRO A 7 -0.23 -15.51 -10.16
CA PRO A 7 -0.31 -15.87 -11.58
C PRO A 7 1.01 -16.45 -12.08
N VAL A 8 0.89 -17.42 -12.99
CA VAL A 8 2.04 -17.88 -13.78
C VAL A 8 2.33 -16.80 -14.83
N LEU A 9 3.47 -16.11 -14.68
CA LEU A 9 3.92 -15.04 -15.57
C LEU A 9 4.65 -15.60 -16.81
N LYS A 10 4.04 -16.59 -17.48
CA LYS A 10 4.62 -17.24 -18.65
C LYS A 10 4.04 -16.62 -19.93
N ASP A 11 4.86 -16.55 -20.97
CA ASP A 11 4.50 -16.05 -22.30
C ASP A 11 3.99 -14.58 -22.26
N MET A 12 4.57 -13.76 -21.37
CA MET A 12 4.30 -12.33 -21.22
C MET A 12 5.57 -11.53 -21.44
N ASP A 13 5.46 -10.41 -22.17
CA ASP A 13 6.59 -9.49 -22.39
C ASP A 13 6.96 -8.70 -21.11
N ALA A 14 5.96 -8.43 -20.25
CA ALA A 14 6.12 -7.73 -18.99
C ALA A 14 4.96 -8.05 -18.03
N ALA A 15 5.19 -7.86 -16.73
CA ALA A 15 4.17 -8.02 -15.69
C ALA A 15 4.23 -6.88 -14.67
N LEU A 16 3.06 -6.43 -14.22
CA LEU A 16 2.90 -5.59 -13.05
C LEU A 16 2.45 -6.46 -11.87
N VAL A 17 3.27 -6.52 -10.84
CA VAL A 17 3.03 -7.32 -9.63
C VAL A 17 3.00 -6.43 -8.39
N ILE A 18 2.22 -6.84 -7.38
CA ILE A 18 2.11 -6.16 -6.08
C ILE A 18 2.08 -7.20 -4.95
N GLY A 19 2.33 -6.76 -3.72
CA GLY A 19 2.28 -7.63 -2.55
C GLY A 19 3.30 -8.77 -2.62
N ASN A 20 2.91 -9.96 -2.16
CA ASN A 20 3.84 -11.11 -2.08
C ASN A 20 4.40 -11.53 -3.44
N ASP A 21 3.66 -11.33 -4.54
CA ASP A 21 4.13 -11.69 -5.88
C ASP A 21 5.31 -10.81 -6.34
N ALA A 22 5.41 -9.57 -5.83
CA ALA A 22 6.55 -8.69 -6.07
C ALA A 22 7.79 -9.06 -5.23
N MET A 23 7.63 -9.92 -4.21
CA MET A 23 8.68 -10.35 -3.28
C MET A 23 9.09 -11.81 -3.48
N ALA A 24 8.47 -12.51 -4.44
CA ALA A 24 8.68 -13.93 -4.69
C ALA A 24 9.83 -14.18 -5.68
N ILE A 25 10.33 -15.41 -5.68
CA ILE A 25 11.36 -15.88 -6.61
C ILE A 25 10.79 -15.90 -8.03
N SER A 26 11.47 -15.24 -8.96
CA SER A 26 11.32 -15.61 -10.38
C SER A 26 12.19 -16.83 -10.64
N SER A 27 11.60 -17.90 -11.19
CA SER A 27 12.33 -19.10 -11.60
C SER A 27 13.33 -18.84 -12.73
N GLU A 28 13.15 -17.73 -13.44
CA GLU A 28 14.01 -17.29 -14.54
C GLU A 28 14.61 -15.91 -14.24
N PRO A 29 15.87 -15.65 -14.66
CA PRO A 29 16.49 -14.35 -14.46
C PRO A 29 15.73 -13.28 -15.23
N ILE A 30 15.09 -12.35 -14.49
CA ILE A 30 14.39 -11.20 -15.08
C ILE A 30 15.43 -10.10 -15.33
N PRO A 31 15.66 -9.69 -16.60
CA PRO A 31 16.71 -8.73 -16.93
C PRO A 31 16.42 -7.31 -16.43
N TYR A 32 15.14 -6.97 -16.24
CA TYR A 32 14.71 -5.64 -15.81
C TYR A 32 13.64 -5.73 -14.72
N ILE A 33 13.94 -5.16 -13.55
CA ILE A 33 13.01 -5.02 -12.45
C ILE A 33 12.94 -3.53 -12.09
N TYR A 34 11.73 -3.00 -12.02
CA TYR A 34 11.48 -1.60 -11.75
C TYR A 34 10.61 -1.44 -10.51
N ASP A 35 11.11 -0.69 -9.52
CA ASP A 35 10.31 -0.24 -8.40
C ASP A 35 9.47 0.98 -8.83
N LEU A 36 8.14 0.80 -8.85
CA LEU A 36 7.24 1.87 -9.26
C LEU A 36 7.16 3.02 -8.25
N GLY A 37 7.37 2.76 -6.96
CA GLY A 37 7.44 3.81 -5.94
C GLY A 37 8.67 4.70 -6.15
N ASP A 38 9.82 4.09 -6.40
CA ASP A 38 11.07 4.80 -6.72
C ASP A 38 10.97 5.56 -8.06
N LEU A 39 10.45 4.92 -9.11
CA LEU A 39 10.23 5.61 -10.40
C LEU A 39 9.29 6.79 -10.27
N TRP A 40 8.19 6.64 -9.52
CA TRP A 40 7.24 7.72 -9.25
C TRP A 40 7.90 8.87 -8.49
N LEU A 41 8.63 8.56 -7.43
CA LEU A 41 9.32 9.56 -6.62
C LEU A 41 10.35 10.34 -7.45
N ARG A 42 11.19 9.65 -8.23
CA ARG A 42 12.16 10.31 -9.13
C ARG A 42 11.49 11.18 -10.18
N LYS A 43 10.33 10.76 -10.69
CA LYS A 43 9.62 11.48 -11.76
C LYS A 43 8.86 12.70 -11.26
N THR A 44 8.27 12.63 -10.07
CA THR A 44 7.29 13.61 -9.59
C THR A 44 7.77 14.41 -8.38
N GLY A 45 8.77 13.90 -7.65
CA GLY A 45 9.17 14.45 -6.35
C GLY A 45 8.20 14.13 -5.21
N PHE A 46 7.11 13.42 -5.46
CA PHE A 46 6.15 13.01 -4.43
C PHE A 46 6.29 11.53 -4.09
N PRO A 47 6.13 11.14 -2.81
CA PRO A 47 5.93 9.73 -2.47
C PRO A 47 4.62 9.20 -3.08
N VAL A 48 4.45 7.88 -3.12
CA VAL A 48 3.20 7.25 -3.59
C VAL A 48 2.38 6.73 -2.41
N VAL A 49 1.06 6.95 -2.46
CA VAL A 49 0.09 6.38 -1.51
C VAL A 49 -0.65 5.25 -2.20
N PHE A 50 -0.33 4.00 -1.86
CA PHE A 50 -0.93 2.83 -2.49
C PHE A 50 -2.34 2.50 -1.99
N ALA A 51 -2.60 2.74 -0.70
CA ALA A 51 -3.89 2.42 -0.08
C ALA A 51 -4.18 3.33 1.12
N VAL A 52 -5.48 3.50 1.40
CA VAL A 52 -6.00 4.19 2.59
C VAL A 52 -7.19 3.40 3.15
N PHE A 53 -7.44 3.54 4.45
CA PHE A 53 -8.74 3.17 5.01
C PHE A 53 -9.74 4.29 4.73
N ALA A 54 -10.89 3.93 4.18
CA ALA A 54 -11.97 4.86 3.89
C ALA A 54 -13.29 4.32 4.44
N VAL A 55 -14.13 5.23 4.93
CA VAL A 55 -15.50 4.92 5.37
C VAL A 55 -16.49 5.62 4.45
N ARG A 56 -17.67 5.01 4.27
CA ARG A 56 -18.75 5.68 3.54
C ARG A 56 -19.29 6.83 4.38
N ASP A 57 -19.46 7.98 3.76
CA ASP A 57 -19.97 9.19 4.43
C ASP A 57 -21.30 8.96 5.17
N SER A 58 -22.21 8.21 4.53
CA SER A 58 -23.54 7.89 5.06
C SER A 58 -23.56 7.09 6.37
N VAL A 59 -22.43 6.54 6.80
CA VAL A 59 -22.34 5.73 8.03
C VAL A 59 -21.56 6.42 9.15
N VAL A 60 -20.95 7.58 8.88
CA VAL A 60 -20.04 8.26 9.82
C VAL A 60 -20.77 8.70 11.08
N GLU A 61 -21.91 9.39 10.95
CA GLU A 61 -22.69 9.86 12.09
C GLU A 61 -23.25 8.70 12.91
N LYS A 62 -23.86 7.71 12.23
CA LYS A 62 -24.53 6.58 12.85
C LYS A 62 -23.58 5.67 13.64
N TYR A 63 -22.34 5.50 13.17
CA TYR A 63 -21.37 4.57 13.76
C TYR A 63 -20.11 5.27 14.26
N SER A 64 -20.22 6.54 14.65
CA SER A 64 -19.06 7.36 15.03
C SER A 64 -18.22 6.71 16.14
N SER A 65 -18.84 6.14 17.17
CA SER A 65 -18.13 5.49 18.28
C SER A 65 -17.43 4.20 17.84
N GLN A 66 -18.05 3.39 16.98
CA GLN A 66 -17.44 2.18 16.44
C GLN A 66 -16.27 2.51 15.50
N ILE A 67 -16.44 3.52 14.63
CA ILE A 67 -15.37 4.00 13.75
C ILE A 67 -14.18 4.46 14.57
N LYS A 68 -14.39 5.29 15.60
CA LYS A 68 -13.34 5.71 16.53
C LYS A 68 -12.65 4.53 17.21
N SER A 69 -13.41 3.54 17.65
CA SER A 69 -12.85 2.33 18.26
C SER A 69 -11.97 1.53 17.29
N VAL A 70 -12.36 1.41 16.01
CA VAL A 70 -11.54 0.76 14.98
C VAL A 70 -10.25 1.55 14.74
N VAL A 71 -10.34 2.88 14.64
CA VAL A 71 -9.17 3.75 14.46
C VAL A 71 -8.21 3.63 15.65
N SER A 72 -8.71 3.71 16.89
CA SER A 72 -7.89 3.51 18.10
C SER A 72 -7.25 2.11 18.13
N SER A 73 -8.00 1.07 17.78
CA SER A 73 -7.48 -0.30 17.72
C SER A 73 -6.37 -0.45 16.66
N TYR A 74 -6.50 0.23 15.53
CA TYR A 74 -5.48 0.22 14.48
C TYR A 74 -4.19 0.89 14.96
N HIS A 75 -4.28 2.07 15.60
CA HIS A 75 -3.11 2.73 16.18
C HIS A 75 -2.42 1.89 17.26
N ALA A 76 -3.19 1.27 18.17
CA ALA A 76 -2.64 0.35 19.16
C ALA A 76 -1.93 -0.85 18.51
N SER A 77 -2.46 -1.36 17.39
CA SER A 77 -1.84 -2.45 16.63
C SER A 77 -0.52 -2.03 15.97
N LEU A 78 -0.41 -0.77 15.53
CA LEU A 78 0.84 -0.23 15.00
C LEU A 78 1.91 -0.08 16.09
N CYS A 79 1.53 0.40 17.28
CA CYS A 79 2.47 0.43 18.41
C CYS A 79 2.96 -0.97 18.79
N CYS A 80 2.05 -1.95 18.82
CA CYS A 80 2.41 -3.36 19.05
C CYS A 80 3.34 -3.90 17.95
N LEU A 81 3.12 -3.54 16.68
CA LEU A 81 4.02 -3.91 15.57
C LEU A 81 5.44 -3.33 15.76
N GLU A 82 5.56 -2.10 16.28
CA GLU A 82 6.87 -1.49 16.56
C GLU A 82 7.61 -2.22 17.68
N GLU A 83 6.91 -2.65 18.74
CA GLU A 83 7.51 -3.36 19.88
C GLU A 83 7.78 -4.85 19.61
N GLU A 84 6.91 -5.50 18.83
CA GLU A 84 6.91 -6.95 18.58
C GLU A 84 7.28 -7.31 17.13
N LYS A 85 8.02 -6.44 16.43
CA LYS A 85 8.34 -6.59 15.01
C LYS A 85 8.96 -7.96 14.69
N GLU A 86 9.88 -8.43 15.53
CA GLU A 86 10.57 -9.71 15.34
C GLU A 86 9.60 -10.89 15.30
N ASP A 87 8.62 -10.92 16.21
CA ASP A 87 7.60 -11.96 16.27
C ASP A 87 6.71 -11.96 15.03
N VAL A 88 6.36 -10.77 14.53
CA VAL A 88 5.61 -10.62 13.27
C VAL A 88 6.42 -11.14 12.09
N VAL A 89 7.70 -10.79 12.00
CA VAL A 89 8.61 -11.27 10.93
C VAL A 89 8.75 -12.79 10.98
N LEU A 90 8.93 -13.38 12.18
CA LEU A 90 9.02 -14.84 12.36
C LEU A 90 7.75 -15.55 11.89
N LYS A 91 6.58 -15.07 12.32
CA LYS A 91 5.27 -15.61 11.89
C LYS A 91 5.05 -15.43 10.38
N ALA A 92 5.48 -14.30 9.81
CA ALA A 92 5.38 -14.03 8.38
C ALA A 92 6.25 -14.98 7.56
N ARG A 93 7.50 -15.23 7.97
CA ARG A 93 8.40 -16.21 7.33
C ARG A 93 7.80 -17.62 7.35
N ALA A 94 7.23 -18.03 8.49
CA ALA A 94 6.58 -19.34 8.60
C ALA A 94 5.34 -19.46 7.70
N LYS A 95 4.56 -18.38 7.56
CA LYS A 95 3.33 -18.35 6.75
C LYS A 95 3.62 -18.27 5.24
N TYR A 96 4.72 -17.62 4.85
CA TYR A 96 5.07 -17.37 3.46
C TYR A 96 6.50 -17.85 3.15
N PRO A 97 6.73 -19.18 3.14
CA PRO A 97 8.07 -19.74 2.96
C PRO A 97 8.70 -19.46 1.59
N ASP A 98 7.88 -19.08 0.59
CA ASP A 98 8.34 -18.80 -0.77
C ASP A 98 8.86 -17.36 -0.97
N ILE A 99 8.76 -16.50 0.06
CA ILE A 99 9.30 -15.13 0.03
C ILE A 99 10.77 -15.17 0.45
N ILE A 100 11.67 -14.89 -0.49
CA ILE A 100 13.12 -14.80 -0.25
C ILE A 100 13.55 -13.37 0.11
N TYR A 101 12.71 -12.37 -0.17
CA TYR A 101 12.99 -10.99 0.20
C TYR A 101 13.20 -10.87 1.72
N ASP A 102 14.07 -9.95 2.16
CA ASP A 102 14.21 -9.67 3.58
C ASP A 102 12.94 -9.00 4.11
N ILE A 103 12.04 -9.83 4.66
CA ILE A 103 10.78 -9.41 5.24
C ILE A 103 10.99 -8.35 6.32
N ASN A 104 12.09 -8.40 7.07
CA ASN A 104 12.37 -7.41 8.10
C ASN A 104 12.61 -6.03 7.49
N SER A 105 13.51 -5.95 6.51
CA SER A 105 13.77 -4.72 5.74
C SER A 105 12.52 -4.23 5.00
N TYR A 106 11.68 -5.14 4.50
CA TYR A 106 10.41 -4.76 3.86
C TYR A 106 9.47 -4.04 4.84
N PHE A 107 9.33 -4.54 6.07
CA PHE A 107 8.53 -3.85 7.10
C PHE A 107 9.10 -2.49 7.51
N ASP A 108 10.42 -2.27 7.41
CA ASP A 108 11.02 -0.93 7.66
C ASP A 108 10.71 0.08 6.56
N LEU A 109 10.47 -0.40 5.33
CA LEU A 109 10.14 0.45 4.19
C LEU A 109 8.65 0.81 4.13
N LEU A 110 7.78 -0.03 4.72
CA LEU A 110 6.35 0.22 4.75
C LEU A 110 6.03 1.41 5.63
N GLN A 111 5.30 2.37 5.07
CA GLN A 111 4.82 3.53 5.80
C GLN A 111 3.32 3.40 6.07
N PHE A 112 2.96 3.30 7.36
CA PHE A 112 1.57 3.21 7.80
C PHE A 112 0.98 4.54 8.28
N LYS A 113 1.79 5.61 8.34
CA LYS A 113 1.30 6.95 8.62
C LYS A 113 0.59 7.56 7.40
N PHE A 114 -0.30 8.50 7.64
CA PHE A 114 -0.93 9.31 6.59
C PHE A 114 -0.88 10.80 6.96
N ASP A 115 0.35 11.31 6.99
CA ASP A 115 0.67 12.69 7.36
C ASP A 115 0.35 13.68 6.23
N ASP A 116 0.62 14.97 6.47
CA ASP A 116 0.29 16.02 5.50
C ASP A 116 1.11 15.94 4.21
N GLU A 117 2.30 15.34 4.24
CA GLU A 117 3.08 15.08 3.03
C GLU A 117 2.38 14.03 2.17
N LEU A 118 1.98 12.91 2.76
CA LEU A 118 1.28 11.85 2.05
C LEU A 118 -0.13 12.29 1.59
N LYS A 119 -0.81 13.14 2.35
CA LYS A 119 -2.07 13.77 1.92
C LYS A 119 -1.88 14.63 0.66
N ARG A 120 -0.82 15.47 0.63
CA ARG A 120 -0.48 16.28 -0.55
C ARG A 120 -0.10 15.40 -1.73
N ALA A 121 0.67 14.34 -1.50
CA ALA A 121 1.07 13.40 -2.54
C ALA A 121 -0.13 12.68 -3.16
N LEU A 122 -1.10 12.22 -2.34
CA LEU A 122 -2.33 11.62 -2.85
C LEU A 122 -3.18 12.63 -3.63
N MET A 123 -3.28 13.87 -3.15
CA MET A 123 -4.01 14.92 -3.87
C MET A 123 -3.34 15.27 -5.21
N PHE A 124 -2.01 15.27 -5.26
CA PHE A 124 -1.25 15.43 -6.51
C PHE A 124 -1.59 14.32 -7.51
N TYR A 125 -1.57 13.05 -7.08
CA TYR A 125 -1.98 11.92 -7.92
C TYR A 125 -3.40 12.10 -8.48
N TYR A 126 -4.38 12.47 -7.65
CA TYR A 126 -5.75 12.70 -8.12
C TYR A 126 -5.88 13.90 -9.07
N THR A 127 -5.11 14.95 -8.86
CA THR A 127 -5.11 16.12 -9.74
C THR A 127 -4.64 15.73 -11.14
N VAL A 128 -3.46 15.10 -11.23
CA VAL A 128 -2.87 14.67 -12.51
C VAL A 128 -3.76 13.64 -13.21
N ALA A 129 -4.27 12.64 -12.48
CA ALA A 129 -5.16 11.64 -13.07
C ALA A 129 -6.48 12.26 -13.57
N GLY A 130 -6.99 13.31 -12.91
CA GLY A 130 -8.13 14.09 -13.37
C GLY A 130 -7.84 14.90 -14.64
N GLU A 131 -6.70 15.57 -14.70
CA GLU A 131 -6.24 16.31 -15.89
C GLU A 131 -6.05 15.39 -17.11
N MET A 132 -5.62 14.15 -16.88
CA MET A 132 -5.50 13.12 -17.90
C MET A 132 -6.83 12.43 -18.27
N GLY A 133 -7.93 12.76 -17.59
CA GLY A 133 -9.24 12.15 -17.82
C GLY A 133 -9.36 10.69 -17.36
N LEU A 134 -8.43 10.20 -16.53
CA LEU A 134 -8.46 8.84 -15.98
C LEU A 134 -9.49 8.69 -14.85
N LEU A 135 -9.86 9.80 -14.21
CA LEU A 135 -10.87 9.86 -13.16
C LEU A 135 -11.64 11.18 -13.20
N LYS A 136 -12.81 11.20 -12.54
CA LYS A 136 -13.54 12.46 -12.30
C LYS A 136 -12.73 13.35 -11.38
N GLN A 137 -12.62 14.62 -11.73
CA GLN A 137 -11.82 15.58 -10.96
C GLN A 137 -12.17 15.56 -9.47
N VAL A 138 -11.17 15.30 -8.64
CA VAL A 138 -11.27 15.35 -7.18
C VAL A 138 -10.80 16.73 -6.75
N THR A 139 -11.63 17.45 -6.00
CA THR A 139 -11.32 18.81 -5.53
C THR A 139 -10.81 18.86 -4.10
N ARG A 140 -11.19 17.88 -3.28
CA ARG A 140 -10.75 17.77 -1.89
C ARG A 140 -10.86 16.35 -1.37
N LEU A 141 -10.09 16.07 -0.33
CA LEU A 141 -10.22 14.89 0.51
C LEU A 141 -10.92 15.27 1.82
N ASN A 142 -11.81 14.41 2.30
CA ASN A 142 -12.45 14.57 3.61
C ASN A 142 -11.79 13.62 4.59
N TYR A 143 -11.39 14.14 5.75
CA TYR A 143 -10.77 13.39 6.83
C TYR A 143 -11.74 13.30 8.01
N LEU A 144 -11.72 12.20 8.74
CA LEU A 144 -12.60 11.97 9.91
C LEU A 144 -12.27 12.89 11.09
N ASP A 145 -10.99 13.22 11.26
CA ASP A 145 -10.52 14.11 12.30
C ASP A 145 -10.61 15.57 11.82
N LYS A 146 -11.50 16.33 12.46
CA LYS A 146 -11.55 17.80 12.44
C LYS A 146 -11.31 18.32 13.84
#